data_AF-A0A519ZDU9-F1
#
_entry.id   AF-A0A519ZDU9-F1
#
_cell.length_a   1.000
_cell.length_b   1.000
_cell.length_c   1.000
_cell.angle_alpha   90.00
_cell.angle_beta   90.00
_cell.angle_gamma   90.00
#
_symmetry.space_group_name_H-M   'P 1'
#
loop_
_entity.id
_entity.type
_entity.pdbx_description
1 polymer ?
#
loop_
_entity_poly.entity_id
_entity_poly.type
_entity_poly.pdbx_seq_one_letter_code
_entity_poly.pdbx_strand_id
1 'polypeptide(L)'
;MLITLVAGARPNFIKIAPIVKAIQAARSAGEAIDFRLVHTGQHFDKKMSGDFFEELNIPQPHTNLEAGGGSQAEQTGAIMIRFEKELIENPTDLVLVVGDVTSTMACAITAQKLQIKVAHVEGGIRSGDWTMPEEINRLVTDSITNYFFTTSETANANLIASGVSEEKIFFVGNTMIDTLLDNRGRFKRPVIWEVAGLNNGNYIVLTLHRPGNVDQEMQLKSLMDQIVMHSRGLPIIFPVHPRT
;
A
#
# COMPACT_ATOMS: atom_id res chain seq x y z
N MET A 1 7.84 1.78 23.34
CA MET A 1 7.20 0.92 22.34
C MET A 1 7.86 1.17 21.00
N LEU A 2 8.47 0.15 20.40
CA LEU A 2 9.02 0.20 19.05
C LEU A 2 8.07 -0.54 18.08
N ILE A 3 7.74 0.10 16.96
CA ILE A 3 6.85 -0.45 15.93
C ILE A 3 7.62 -0.67 14.63
N THR A 4 7.63 -1.89 14.12
CA THR A 4 8.17 -2.17 12.78
C THR A 4 7.09 -1.93 11.73
N LEU A 5 7.23 -0.87 10.94
CA LEU A 5 6.37 -0.51 9.81
C LEU A 5 6.87 -1.21 8.55
N VAL A 6 6.00 -1.96 7.86
CA VAL A 6 6.38 -2.73 6.67
C VAL A 6 5.83 -2.10 5.39
N ALA A 7 6.71 -1.84 4.42
CA ALA A 7 6.37 -1.37 3.08
C ALA A 7 6.86 -2.35 2.00
N GLY A 8 5.91 -2.94 1.27
CA GLY A 8 6.21 -3.80 0.12
C GLY A 8 6.34 -3.02 -1.18
N ALA A 9 5.35 -2.18 -1.47
CA ALA A 9 5.21 -1.46 -2.73
C ALA A 9 5.01 0.05 -2.53
N ARG A 10 5.12 0.81 -3.61
CA ARG A 10 4.93 2.28 -3.60
C ARG A 10 3.65 2.75 -2.90
N PRO A 11 2.46 2.15 -3.13
CA PRO A 11 1.24 2.55 -2.43
C PRO A 11 1.30 2.37 -0.90
N ASN A 12 2.16 1.49 -0.37
CA ASN A 12 2.30 1.33 1.06
C ASN A 12 2.95 2.55 1.71
N PHE A 13 3.93 3.18 1.04
CA PHE A 13 4.59 4.38 1.56
C PHE A 13 3.63 5.57 1.67
N ILE A 14 2.67 5.71 0.73
CA ILE A 14 1.57 6.70 0.85
C ILE A 14 0.83 6.49 2.16
N LYS A 15 0.45 5.24 2.46
CA LYS A 15 -0.32 4.92 3.68
C LYS A 15 0.49 5.08 4.96
N ILE A 16 1.80 4.84 4.90
CA ILE A 16 2.74 4.89 6.04
C ILE A 16 3.15 6.31 6.39
N ALA A 17 3.24 7.22 5.42
CA ALA A 17 3.68 8.60 5.66
C ALA A 17 2.96 9.33 6.81
N PRO A 18 1.62 9.37 6.86
CA PRO A 18 0.93 10.01 7.98
C PRO A 18 1.13 9.25 9.31
N ILE A 19 1.32 7.93 9.27
CA ILE A 19 1.62 7.11 10.47
C ILE A 19 3.00 7.49 11.03
N VAL A 20 4.00 7.61 10.16
CA VAL A 20 5.35 8.07 10.55
C VAL A 20 5.29 9.45 11.17
N LYS A 21 4.59 10.39 10.52
CA LYS A 21 4.41 11.75 11.02
C LYS A 21 3.72 11.77 12.40
N ALA A 22 2.69 10.94 12.59
CA ALA A 22 1.98 10.82 13.86
C ALA A 22 2.88 10.25 14.97
N ILE A 23 3.67 9.20 14.70
CA ILE A 23 4.63 8.64 15.66
C ILE A 23 5.70 9.67 16.04
N GLN A 24 6.24 10.40 15.06
CA GLN A 24 7.22 11.45 15.31
C GLN A 24 6.64 12.57 16.18
N ALA A 25 5.41 13.02 15.90
CA ALA A 25 4.74 14.03 16.69
C ALA A 25 4.49 13.57 18.14
N ALA A 26 4.03 12.33 18.32
CA ALA A 26 3.84 11.74 19.65
C ALA A 26 5.16 11.66 20.43
N ARG A 27 6.23 11.20 19.79
CA ARG A 27 7.58 11.16 20.38
C ARG A 27 8.07 12.56 20.78
N SER A 28 7.86 13.58 19.95
CA SER A 28 8.19 14.97 20.28
C SER A 28 7.35 15.53 21.43
N ALA A 29 6.14 15.01 21.66
CA ALA A 29 5.29 15.35 22.79
C ALA A 29 5.66 14.59 24.09
N GLY A 30 6.69 13.72 24.06
CA GLY A 30 7.18 12.98 25.22
C GLY A 30 6.64 11.55 25.35
N GLU A 31 5.85 11.08 24.39
CA GLU A 31 5.39 9.69 24.37
C GLU A 31 6.55 8.73 24.10
N ALA A 32 6.61 7.62 24.84
CA ALA A 32 7.64 6.59 24.67
C ALA A 32 7.33 5.64 23.50
N ILE A 33 7.19 6.20 22.29
CA ILE A 33 6.92 5.50 21.04
C ILE A 33 7.97 5.83 19.98
N ASP A 34 8.38 4.82 19.22
CA ASP A 34 9.25 4.99 18.05
C ASP A 34 8.92 3.95 16.99
N PHE A 35 9.54 4.09 15.81
CA PHE A 35 9.31 3.18 14.69
C PHE A 35 10.60 2.79 13.98
N ARG A 36 10.55 1.61 13.35
CA ARG A 36 11.51 1.16 12.35
C ARG A 36 10.78 0.92 11.04
N LEU A 37 11.25 1.52 9.96
CA LEU A 37 10.68 1.33 8.62
C LEU A 37 11.46 0.24 7.88
N VAL A 38 10.79 -0.85 7.51
CA VAL A 38 11.35 -1.96 6.73
C VAL A 38 10.72 -1.96 5.35
N HIS A 39 11.56 -1.89 4.31
CA HIS A 39 11.14 -2.07 2.93
C HIS A 39 11.48 -3.49 2.48
N THR A 40 10.53 -4.22 1.88
CA THR A 40 10.80 -5.60 1.45
C THR A 40 11.53 -5.72 0.10
N GLY A 41 11.77 -4.61 -0.61
CA GLY A 41 12.61 -4.58 -1.82
C GLY A 41 11.90 -4.81 -3.16
N GLN A 42 10.57 -4.87 -3.23
CA GLN A 42 9.88 -4.81 -4.54
C GLN A 42 10.10 -3.42 -5.17
N HIS A 43 10.57 -3.39 -6.41
CA HIS A 43 10.79 -2.16 -7.19
C HIS A 43 11.77 -1.15 -6.57
N PHE A 44 12.80 -1.61 -5.85
CA PHE A 44 13.86 -0.75 -5.34
C PHE A 44 14.84 -0.32 -6.45
N ASP A 45 14.34 0.40 -7.45
CA ASP A 45 15.21 1.21 -8.30
C ASP A 45 15.40 2.56 -7.62
N LYS A 46 16.63 2.90 -7.26
CA LYS A 46 16.98 4.16 -6.55
C LYS A 46 16.46 5.40 -7.27
N LYS A 47 16.34 5.37 -8.61
CA LYS A 47 15.76 6.47 -9.40
C LYS A 47 14.24 6.60 -9.24
N MET A 48 13.55 5.54 -8.82
CA MET A 48 12.09 5.47 -8.77
C MET A 48 11.54 5.53 -7.33
N SER A 49 12.33 5.10 -6.35
CA SER A 49 11.97 5.13 -4.93
C SER A 49 12.51 6.35 -4.18
N GLY A 50 13.68 6.88 -4.56
CA GLY A 50 14.34 8.00 -3.87
C GLY A 50 13.48 9.27 -3.80
N ASP A 51 12.98 9.71 -4.95
CA ASP A 51 12.12 10.89 -5.08
C ASP A 51 10.87 10.80 -4.19
N PHE A 52 10.40 9.58 -3.91
CA PHE A 52 9.18 9.37 -3.16
C PHE A 52 9.30 9.66 -1.67
N PHE A 53 10.47 9.35 -1.08
CA PHE A 53 10.72 9.64 0.33
C PHE A 53 10.76 11.15 0.57
N GLU A 54 11.38 11.89 -0.37
CA GLU A 54 11.38 13.36 -0.37
C GLU A 54 10.00 13.95 -0.66
N GLU A 55 9.27 13.41 -1.64
CA GLU A 55 7.92 13.85 -1.97
C GLU A 55 6.95 13.64 -0.80
N LEU A 56 7.04 12.54 -0.08
CA LEU A 56 6.17 12.26 1.06
C LEU A 56 6.70 12.76 2.41
N ASN A 57 7.89 13.37 2.45
CA ASN A 57 8.56 13.78 3.68
C ASN A 57 8.69 12.63 4.70
N ILE A 58 9.05 11.43 4.25
CA ILE A 58 9.33 10.27 5.09
C ILE A 58 10.83 9.94 5.06
N PRO A 59 11.40 9.42 6.16
CA PRO A 59 12.80 9.01 6.15
C PRO A 59 13.01 7.78 5.25
N GLN A 60 14.26 7.56 4.86
CA GLN A 60 14.67 6.32 4.21
C GLN A 60 14.37 5.11 5.11
N PRO A 61 14.10 3.93 4.53
CA PRO A 61 13.90 2.72 5.31
C PRO A 61 15.16 2.40 6.11
N HIS A 62 14.98 1.91 7.33
CA HIS A 62 16.08 1.49 8.20
C HIS A 62 16.71 0.20 7.67
N THR A 63 15.87 -0.69 7.11
CA THR A 63 16.30 -1.93 6.46
C THR A 63 15.59 -2.07 5.12
N ASN A 64 16.35 -2.48 4.09
CA ASN A 64 15.81 -3.03 2.86
C ASN A 64 16.09 -4.53 2.84
N LEU A 65 15.05 -5.36 2.76
CA LEU A 65 15.20 -6.82 2.71
C LEU A 65 15.66 -7.32 1.34
N GLU A 66 15.61 -6.50 0.28
CA GLU A 66 16.04 -6.85 -1.08
C GLU A 66 15.34 -8.11 -1.65
N ALA A 67 14.11 -8.40 -1.21
CA ALA A 67 13.34 -9.60 -1.57
C ALA A 67 12.40 -9.34 -2.77
N GLY A 68 12.90 -8.59 -3.76
CA GLY A 68 12.17 -8.29 -5.00
C GLY A 68 12.29 -9.40 -6.05
N GLY A 69 11.27 -9.51 -6.92
CA GLY A 69 11.28 -10.40 -8.09
C GLY A 69 10.86 -11.85 -7.81
N GLY A 70 10.90 -12.68 -8.87
CA GLY A 70 10.51 -14.10 -8.83
C GLY A 70 9.00 -14.33 -8.95
N SER A 71 8.62 -15.60 -8.88
CA SER A 71 7.23 -16.04 -8.71
C SER A 71 6.68 -15.64 -7.33
N GLN A 72 5.35 -15.70 -7.17
CA GLN A 72 4.68 -15.40 -5.90
C GLN A 72 5.27 -16.21 -4.74
N ALA A 73 5.59 -17.49 -4.95
CA ALA A 73 6.14 -18.37 -3.93
C ALA A 73 7.59 -18.01 -3.56
N GLU A 74 8.44 -17.78 -4.57
CA GLU A 74 9.84 -17.39 -4.36
C GLU A 74 9.94 -16.07 -3.60
N GLN A 75 9.14 -15.08 -4.01
CA GLN A 75 9.09 -13.79 -3.35
C GLN A 75 8.59 -13.91 -1.91
N THR A 76 7.49 -14.62 -1.69
CA THR A 76 6.93 -14.83 -0.34
C THR A 76 7.98 -15.46 0.58
N GLY A 77 8.63 -16.54 0.13
CA GLY A 77 9.67 -17.22 0.90
C GLY A 77 10.87 -16.32 1.20
N ALA A 78 11.34 -15.55 0.21
CA ALA A 78 12.45 -14.62 0.39
C ALA A 78 12.14 -13.53 1.42
N ILE A 79 10.93 -12.95 1.37
CA ILE A 79 10.48 -11.95 2.35
C ILE A 79 10.44 -12.56 3.74
N MET A 80 9.82 -13.74 3.90
CA MET A 80 9.67 -14.39 5.20
C MET A 80 11.03 -14.69 5.85
N ILE A 81 11.96 -15.29 5.10
CA ILE A 81 13.30 -15.65 5.61
C ILE A 81 14.08 -14.41 6.04
N ARG A 82 14.05 -13.34 5.25
CA ARG A 82 14.83 -12.12 5.54
C ARG A 82 14.19 -11.27 6.63
N PHE A 83 12.86 -11.21 6.67
CA PHE A 83 12.14 -10.48 7.70
C PHE A 83 12.26 -11.17 9.07
N GLU A 84 12.30 -12.50 9.11
CA GLU A 84 12.54 -13.25 10.36
C GLU A 84 13.91 -12.88 10.95
N LYS A 85 14.97 -12.91 10.14
CA LYS A 85 16.32 -12.48 10.56
C LYS A 85 16.31 -11.04 11.08
N GLU A 86 15.68 -10.13 10.35
CA GLU A 86 15.54 -8.74 10.73
C GLU A 86 14.84 -8.54 12.09
N LEU A 87 13.80 -9.32 12.40
CA LEU A 87 13.10 -9.24 13.68
C LEU A 87 13.87 -9.89 14.84
N ILE A 88 14.69 -10.91 14.56
CA ILE A 88 15.58 -11.54 15.55
C ILE A 88 16.73 -10.60 15.90
N GLU A 89 17.37 -10.01 14.89
CA GLU A 89 18.51 -9.09 15.08
C GLU A 89 18.05 -7.75 15.66
N ASN A 90 16.86 -7.29 15.29
CA ASN A 90 16.28 -6.03 15.74
C ASN A 90 14.88 -6.28 16.32
N PRO A 91 14.77 -6.66 17.61
CA PRO A 91 13.48 -6.89 18.27
C PRO A 91 12.52 -5.70 18.15
N THR A 92 11.22 -5.97 18.21
CA THR A 92 10.15 -4.96 18.10
C THR A 92 8.96 -5.37 18.97
N ASP A 93 8.15 -4.39 19.42
CA ASP A 93 6.99 -4.67 20.26
C ASP A 93 5.73 -5.00 19.42
N LEU A 94 5.68 -4.45 18.19
CA LEU A 94 4.54 -4.59 17.28
C LEU A 94 5.01 -4.50 15.83
N VAL A 95 4.48 -5.36 14.97
CA VAL A 95 4.61 -5.23 13.52
C VAL A 95 3.34 -4.60 12.96
N LEU A 96 3.49 -3.53 12.18
CA LEU A 96 2.39 -2.87 11.49
C LEU A 96 2.55 -3.08 9.98
N VAL A 97 1.56 -3.74 9.39
CA VAL A 97 1.44 -3.97 7.95
C VAL A 97 0.30 -3.13 7.36
N VAL A 98 0.41 -2.77 6.09
CA VAL A 98 -0.57 -1.89 5.43
C VAL A 98 -1.02 -2.47 4.07
N GLY A 99 -2.32 -2.49 3.81
CA GLY A 99 -2.88 -2.99 2.54
C GLY A 99 -2.63 -4.48 2.33
N ASP A 100 -2.58 -4.93 1.08
CA ASP A 100 -2.85 -6.33 0.70
C ASP A 100 -1.81 -6.96 -0.22
N VAL A 101 -0.62 -6.38 -0.29
CA VAL A 101 0.47 -6.92 -1.11
C VAL A 101 1.09 -8.17 -0.47
N THR A 102 1.83 -8.96 -1.24
CA THR A 102 2.51 -10.17 -0.78
C THR A 102 3.37 -9.92 0.47
N SER A 103 4.01 -8.74 0.55
CA SER A 103 4.78 -8.31 1.73
C SER A 103 3.94 -8.18 3.00
N THR A 104 2.70 -7.70 2.91
CA THR A 104 1.78 -7.61 4.05
C THR A 104 1.56 -8.99 4.64
N MET A 105 1.15 -9.94 3.80
CA MET A 105 0.88 -11.32 4.22
C MET A 105 2.14 -11.99 4.77
N ALA A 106 3.25 -11.95 4.02
CA ALA A 106 4.49 -12.61 4.40
C ALA A 106 5.02 -12.09 5.76
N CYS A 107 5.05 -10.77 5.95
CA CYS A 107 5.51 -10.18 7.20
C CYS A 107 4.57 -10.44 8.37
N ALA A 108 3.25 -10.46 8.15
CA ALA A 108 2.28 -10.80 9.19
C ALA A 108 2.45 -12.26 9.67
N ILE A 109 2.62 -13.20 8.75
CA ILE A 109 2.88 -14.63 9.09
C ILE A 109 4.16 -14.76 9.90
N THR A 110 5.25 -14.14 9.43
CA THR A 110 6.55 -14.21 10.10
C THR A 110 6.49 -13.61 11.51
N ALA A 111 5.88 -12.42 11.67
CA ALA A 111 5.73 -11.78 12.98
C ALA A 111 4.95 -12.66 13.97
N GLN A 112 3.82 -13.23 13.55
CA GLN A 112 3.02 -14.11 14.39
C GLN A 112 3.76 -15.39 14.79
N LYS A 113 4.55 -15.97 13.90
CA LYS A 113 5.38 -17.15 14.21
C LYS A 113 6.46 -16.85 15.25
N LEU A 114 6.93 -15.60 15.31
CA LEU A 114 7.83 -15.09 16.34
C LEU A 114 7.08 -14.59 17.60
N GLN A 115 5.76 -14.79 17.67
CA GLN A 115 4.90 -14.34 18.76
C GLN A 115 4.87 -12.80 18.93
N ILE A 116 5.17 -12.06 17.87
CA ILE A 116 5.08 -10.61 17.82
C ILE A 116 3.70 -10.23 17.30
N LYS A 117 3.02 -9.32 18.00
CA LYS A 117 1.68 -8.88 17.62
C LYS A 117 1.70 -8.15 16.29
N VAL A 118 0.59 -8.27 15.55
CA VAL A 118 0.39 -7.64 14.25
C VAL A 118 -0.78 -6.66 14.29
N ALA A 119 -0.54 -5.44 13.82
CA ALA A 119 -1.57 -4.48 13.47
C ALA A 119 -1.69 -4.37 11.95
N HIS A 120 -2.91 -4.41 11.43
CA HIS A 120 -3.19 -4.31 10.00
C HIS A 120 -3.98 -3.03 9.69
N VAL A 121 -3.34 -2.11 8.97
CA VAL A 121 -4.01 -0.93 8.41
C VAL A 121 -4.64 -1.28 7.08
N GLU A 122 -5.90 -0.90 6.90
CA GLU A 122 -6.74 -1.29 5.76
C GLU A 122 -7.21 -2.76 5.81
N GLY A 123 -7.24 -3.36 7.01
CA GLY A 123 -7.82 -4.69 7.22
C GLY A 123 -9.33 -4.74 6.98
N GLY A 124 -9.85 -5.92 6.63
CA GLY A 124 -11.29 -6.17 6.45
C GLY A 124 -11.86 -5.91 5.07
N ILE A 125 -11.11 -5.35 4.12
CA ILE A 125 -11.57 -5.20 2.74
C ILE A 125 -11.66 -6.57 2.06
N ARG A 126 -12.71 -6.81 1.29
CA ARG A 126 -12.93 -8.06 0.55
C ARG A 126 -13.38 -7.77 -0.87
N SER A 127 -12.82 -8.50 -1.84
CA SER A 127 -13.34 -8.56 -3.21
C SER A 127 -14.24 -9.78 -3.43
N GLY A 128 -14.03 -10.86 -2.67
CA GLY A 128 -14.63 -12.18 -2.94
C GLY A 128 -14.07 -12.88 -4.18
N ASP A 129 -13.12 -12.28 -4.88
CA ASP A 129 -12.49 -12.83 -6.09
C ASP A 129 -11.16 -13.51 -5.74
N TRP A 130 -11.21 -14.84 -5.64
CA TRP A 130 -10.05 -15.68 -5.31
C TRP A 130 -9.03 -15.78 -6.46
N THR A 131 -9.35 -15.28 -7.65
CA THR A 131 -8.37 -15.19 -8.75
C THR A 131 -7.39 -14.04 -8.54
N MET A 132 -7.72 -13.08 -7.66
CA MET A 132 -6.84 -11.98 -7.26
C MET A 132 -5.88 -12.44 -6.14
N PRO A 133 -4.56 -12.41 -6.36
CA PRO A 133 -3.59 -12.70 -5.30
C PRO A 133 -3.76 -11.81 -4.06
N GLU A 134 -4.19 -10.55 -4.25
CA GLU A 134 -4.44 -9.60 -3.16
C GLU A 134 -5.57 -10.07 -2.24
N GLU A 135 -6.60 -10.76 -2.76
CA GLU A 135 -7.68 -11.29 -1.92
C GLU A 135 -7.19 -12.43 -1.02
N ILE A 136 -6.32 -13.30 -1.55
CA ILE A 136 -5.68 -14.35 -0.77
C ILE A 136 -4.83 -13.73 0.35
N ASN A 137 -4.04 -12.71 0.03
CA ASN A 137 -3.23 -11.98 1.01
C ASN A 137 -4.08 -11.36 2.12
N ARG A 138 -5.22 -10.74 1.78
CA ARG A 138 -6.16 -10.15 2.76
C ARG A 138 -6.71 -11.20 3.71
N LEU A 139 -7.20 -12.32 3.17
CA LEU A 139 -7.77 -13.40 3.98
C LEU A 139 -6.74 -13.97 4.96
N VAL A 140 -5.53 -14.26 4.48
CA VAL A 140 -4.47 -14.80 5.32
C VAL A 140 -4.04 -13.79 6.38
N THR A 141 -3.78 -12.54 5.99
CA THR A 141 -3.34 -11.47 6.91
C THR A 141 -4.38 -11.23 8.01
N ASP A 142 -5.65 -11.11 7.64
CA ASP A 142 -6.73 -10.85 8.60
C ASP A 142 -6.96 -12.03 9.54
N SER A 143 -6.78 -13.27 9.08
CA SER A 143 -6.95 -14.46 9.93
C SER A 143 -5.96 -14.54 11.10
N ILE A 144 -4.85 -13.80 11.01
CA ILE A 144 -3.76 -13.81 11.99
C ILE A 144 -3.47 -12.42 12.55
N THR A 145 -4.32 -11.41 12.34
CA THR A 145 -4.08 -10.05 12.84
C THR A 145 -4.61 -9.86 14.26
N ASN A 146 -3.89 -9.11 15.10
CA ASN A 146 -4.34 -8.80 16.47
C ASN A 146 -5.16 -7.51 16.56
N TYR A 147 -4.82 -6.50 15.76
CA TYR A 147 -5.46 -5.18 15.78
C TYR A 147 -5.74 -4.71 14.35
N PHE A 148 -6.96 -4.25 14.08
CA PHE A 148 -7.39 -3.81 12.76
C PHE A 148 -7.66 -2.31 12.76
N PHE A 149 -6.97 -1.59 11.88
CA PHE A 149 -7.24 -0.18 11.62
C PHE A 149 -7.98 -0.07 10.29
N THR A 150 -9.30 0.06 10.37
CA THR A 150 -10.19 -0.08 9.21
C THR A 150 -10.53 1.26 8.58
N THR A 151 -10.81 1.21 7.28
CA THR A 151 -11.06 2.40 6.44
C THR A 151 -12.53 2.60 6.07
N SER A 152 -13.40 1.62 6.37
CA SER A 152 -14.84 1.70 6.09
C SER A 152 -15.68 0.83 7.03
N GLU A 153 -16.95 1.16 7.19
CA GLU A 153 -17.92 0.34 7.93
C GLU A 153 -18.11 -1.04 7.29
N THR A 154 -18.04 -1.14 5.96
CA THR A 154 -18.08 -2.43 5.25
C THR A 154 -16.92 -3.33 5.67
N ALA A 155 -15.71 -2.77 5.84
CA ALA A 155 -14.58 -3.54 6.34
C ALA A 155 -14.81 -4.04 7.78
N ASN A 156 -15.41 -3.22 8.65
CA ASN A 156 -15.79 -3.65 10.01
C ASN A 156 -16.77 -4.81 9.96
N ALA A 157 -17.83 -4.70 9.15
CA ALA A 157 -18.83 -5.74 9.01
C ALA A 157 -18.24 -7.06 8.51
N ASN A 158 -17.32 -7.00 7.54
CA ASN A 158 -16.60 -8.18 7.06
C ASN A 158 -15.77 -8.86 8.16
N LEU A 159 -15.06 -8.07 8.97
CA LEU A 159 -14.24 -8.59 10.07
C LEU A 159 -15.10 -9.25 11.14
N ILE A 160 -16.19 -8.59 11.56
CA ILE A 160 -17.15 -9.13 12.53
C ILE A 160 -17.77 -10.43 12.00
N ALA A 161 -18.19 -10.46 10.73
CA ALA A 161 -18.72 -11.65 10.09
C ALA A 161 -17.70 -12.81 10.02
N SER A 162 -16.40 -12.49 9.98
CA SER A 162 -15.31 -13.47 10.03
C SER A 162 -14.92 -13.92 11.45
N GLY A 163 -15.62 -13.43 12.48
CA GLY A 163 -15.39 -13.79 13.89
C GLY A 163 -14.36 -12.93 14.62
N VAL A 164 -13.95 -11.79 14.04
CA VAL A 164 -13.12 -10.81 14.74
C VAL A 164 -13.99 -10.05 15.74
N SER A 165 -13.50 -9.96 16.97
CA SER A 165 -14.18 -9.28 18.06
C SER A 165 -14.02 -7.75 17.96
N GLU A 166 -15.07 -7.01 18.28
CA GLU A 166 -15.15 -5.56 18.04
C GLU A 166 -14.04 -4.76 18.75
N GLU A 167 -13.56 -5.22 19.90
CA GLU A 167 -12.47 -4.57 20.65
C GLU A 167 -11.12 -4.58 19.91
N LYS A 168 -11.00 -5.38 18.85
CA LYS A 168 -9.82 -5.42 17.98
C LYS A 168 -9.96 -4.52 16.75
N ILE A 169 -11.14 -3.92 16.52
CA ILE A 169 -11.47 -3.18 15.31
C ILE A 169 -11.53 -1.69 15.65
N PHE A 170 -10.65 -0.91 15.01
CA PHE A 170 -10.54 0.53 15.18
C PHE A 170 -10.88 1.20 13.86
N PHE A 171 -12.06 1.84 13.78
CA PHE A 171 -12.46 2.59 12.60
C PHE A 171 -11.76 3.95 12.56
N VAL A 172 -10.75 4.09 11.70
CA VAL A 172 -9.85 5.26 11.67
C VAL A 172 -9.88 6.03 10.35
N GLY A 173 -10.58 5.53 9.34
CA GLY A 173 -10.56 6.11 8.00
C GLY A 173 -9.30 5.76 7.21
N ASN A 174 -9.09 6.40 6.05
CA ASN A 174 -8.04 6.03 5.09
C ASN A 174 -6.88 7.03 5.11
N THR A 175 -5.68 6.57 5.48
CA THR A 175 -4.45 7.36 5.56
C THR A 175 -4.00 7.99 4.23
N MET A 176 -4.49 7.50 3.10
CA MET A 176 -4.25 8.15 1.81
C MET A 176 -4.91 9.54 1.73
N ILE A 177 -6.01 9.76 2.46
CA ILE A 177 -6.67 11.07 2.55
C ILE A 177 -5.79 12.06 3.31
N ASP A 178 -5.20 11.65 4.44
CA ASP A 178 -4.25 12.44 5.20
C ASP A 178 -3.07 12.86 4.32
N THR A 179 -2.52 11.91 3.56
CA THR A 179 -1.42 12.16 2.62
C THR A 179 -1.81 13.15 1.52
N LEU A 180 -3.02 13.02 0.97
CA LEU A 180 -3.57 13.94 -0.01
C LEU A 180 -3.69 15.36 0.56
N LEU A 181 -4.26 15.50 1.75
CA LEU A 181 -4.45 16.80 2.40
C LEU A 181 -3.12 17.46 2.75
N ASP A 182 -2.16 16.70 3.30
CA ASP A 182 -0.82 17.18 3.64
C ASP A 182 -0.04 17.68 2.40
N ASN A 183 -0.26 17.07 1.24
CA ASN A 183 0.46 17.43 0.00
C ASN A 183 -0.31 18.40 -0.90
N ARG A 184 -1.58 18.70 -0.62
CA ARG A 184 -2.44 19.54 -1.47
C ARG A 184 -1.83 20.91 -1.77
N GLY A 185 -1.17 21.52 -0.79
CA GLY A 185 -0.50 22.83 -0.97
C GLY A 185 0.71 22.80 -1.90
N ARG A 186 1.25 21.61 -2.20
CA ARG A 186 2.41 21.41 -3.08
C ARG A 186 2.03 21.04 -4.51
N PHE A 187 0.74 20.90 -4.80
CA PHE A 187 0.28 20.49 -6.12
C PHE A 187 0.65 21.54 -7.17
N LYS A 188 1.31 21.07 -8.23
CA LYS A 188 1.70 21.89 -9.37
C LYS A 188 0.96 21.40 -10.60
N ARG A 189 0.51 22.33 -11.41
CA ARG A 189 -0.06 22.03 -12.73
C ARG A 189 1.03 21.33 -13.58
N PRO A 190 0.75 20.14 -14.15
CA PRO A 190 1.74 19.44 -14.96
C PRO A 190 1.90 20.12 -16.33
N VAL A 191 3.07 19.97 -16.96
CA VAL A 191 3.37 20.56 -18.28
C VAL A 191 2.35 20.17 -19.34
N ILE A 192 1.84 18.93 -19.26
CA ILE A 192 0.82 18.41 -20.18
C ILE A 192 -0.47 19.24 -20.17
N TRP A 193 -0.74 19.99 -19.10
CA TRP A 193 -1.93 20.85 -19.02
C TRP A 193 -1.98 21.86 -20.16
N GLU A 194 -0.87 22.57 -20.39
CA GLU A 194 -0.79 23.58 -21.45
C GLU A 194 -0.61 22.91 -22.81
N VAL A 195 0.22 21.87 -22.89
CA VAL A 195 0.50 21.14 -24.16
C VAL A 195 -0.76 20.48 -24.74
N ALA A 196 -1.63 19.92 -23.90
CA ALA A 196 -2.87 19.28 -24.32
C ALA A 196 -4.09 20.22 -24.28
N GLY A 197 -3.91 21.51 -23.98
CA GLY A 197 -4.99 22.50 -23.94
C GLY A 197 -6.10 22.15 -22.93
N LEU A 198 -5.73 21.62 -21.75
CA LEU A 198 -6.68 21.14 -20.76
C LEU A 198 -7.43 22.28 -20.07
N ASN A 199 -8.70 22.03 -19.77
CA ASN A 199 -9.58 22.95 -19.06
C ASN A 199 -10.18 22.25 -17.84
N ASN A 200 -10.38 23.00 -16.74
CA ASN A 200 -11.00 22.46 -15.53
C ASN A 200 -12.33 21.77 -15.83
N GLY A 201 -12.48 20.52 -15.38
CA GLY A 201 -13.69 19.71 -15.59
C GLY A 201 -13.88 19.14 -17.00
N ASN A 202 -12.98 19.44 -17.95
CA ASN A 202 -13.13 19.10 -19.36
C ASN A 202 -12.00 18.18 -19.86
N TYR A 203 -11.72 17.11 -19.11
CA TYR A 203 -10.79 16.06 -19.50
C TYR A 203 -11.05 14.79 -18.69
N ILE A 204 -10.52 13.68 -19.18
CA ILE A 204 -10.56 12.37 -18.53
C ILE A 204 -9.13 11.99 -18.15
N VAL A 205 -8.93 11.53 -16.91
CA VAL A 205 -7.68 10.86 -16.52
C VAL A 205 -7.93 9.36 -16.51
N LEU A 206 -7.14 8.62 -17.29
CA LEU A 206 -7.21 7.18 -17.39
C LEU A 206 -5.99 6.54 -16.74
N THR A 207 -6.22 5.53 -15.91
CA THR A 207 -5.15 4.71 -15.32
C THR A 207 -5.52 3.24 -15.48
N LEU A 208 -4.65 2.45 -16.12
CA LEU A 208 -4.84 1.02 -16.35
C LEU A 208 -3.58 0.26 -15.93
N HIS A 209 -3.74 -0.68 -15.01
CA HIS A 209 -2.63 -1.43 -14.43
C HIS A 209 -2.92 -2.92 -14.25
N ARG A 210 -4.20 -3.32 -14.34
CA ARG A 210 -4.60 -4.71 -14.07
C ARG A 210 -4.23 -5.60 -15.26
N PRO A 211 -3.62 -6.78 -15.03
CA PRO A 211 -3.23 -7.72 -16.08
C PRO A 211 -4.36 -8.00 -17.07
N GLY A 212 -5.55 -8.29 -16.56
CA GLY A 212 -6.74 -8.56 -17.38
C GLY A 212 -7.26 -7.38 -18.20
N ASN A 213 -6.70 -6.18 -18.07
CA ASN A 213 -7.06 -5.02 -18.90
C ASN A 213 -5.98 -4.70 -19.94
N VAL A 214 -4.71 -5.04 -19.71
CA VAL A 214 -3.57 -4.53 -20.48
C VAL A 214 -2.70 -5.61 -21.11
N ASP A 215 -2.67 -6.84 -20.56
CA ASP A 215 -1.74 -7.88 -21.02
C ASP A 215 -2.18 -8.52 -22.36
N GLN A 216 -3.41 -8.30 -22.82
CA GLN A 216 -3.92 -8.79 -24.11
C GLN A 216 -4.24 -7.65 -25.07
N GLU A 217 -3.52 -7.61 -26.20
CA GLU A 217 -3.65 -6.55 -27.21
C GLU A 217 -5.09 -6.34 -27.69
N MET A 218 -5.81 -7.41 -28.05
CA MET A 218 -7.19 -7.29 -28.54
C MET A 218 -8.13 -6.73 -27.46
N GLN A 219 -7.92 -7.12 -26.20
CA GLN A 219 -8.75 -6.65 -25.10
C GLN A 219 -8.45 -5.19 -24.77
N LEU A 220 -7.17 -4.81 -24.73
CA LEU A 220 -6.74 -3.43 -24.54
C LEU A 220 -7.26 -2.53 -25.66
N LYS A 221 -7.12 -2.96 -26.92
CA LYS A 221 -7.64 -2.24 -28.08
C LYS A 221 -9.15 -2.04 -27.98
N SER A 222 -9.90 -3.10 -27.69
CA SER A 222 -11.35 -3.01 -27.50
C SER A 222 -11.72 -2.03 -26.40
N LEU A 223 -11.01 -2.07 -25.27
CA LEU A 223 -11.21 -1.13 -24.16
C LEU A 223 -10.90 0.33 -24.58
N MET A 224 -9.80 0.56 -25.29
CA MET A 224 -9.43 1.89 -25.79
C MET A 224 -10.45 2.41 -26.80
N ASP A 225 -10.88 1.57 -27.75
CA ASP A 225 -11.88 1.91 -28.75
C ASP A 225 -13.19 2.34 -28.07
N GLN A 226 -13.64 1.63 -27.03
CA GLN A 226 -14.82 2.01 -26.26
C GLN A 226 -14.62 3.33 -25.50
N ILE A 227 -13.48 3.53 -24.82
CA ILE A 227 -13.22 4.76 -24.09
C ILE A 227 -13.20 5.96 -25.04
N VAL A 228 -12.52 5.85 -26.19
CA VAL A 228 -12.45 6.92 -27.19
C VAL A 228 -13.83 7.21 -27.75
N MET A 229 -14.60 6.18 -28.12
CA MET A 229 -15.95 6.32 -28.67
C MET A 229 -16.89 7.05 -27.68
N HIS A 230 -16.78 6.76 -26.38
CA HIS A 230 -17.65 7.34 -25.35
C HIS A 230 -17.07 8.59 -24.68
N SER A 231 -15.86 9.03 -25.04
CA SER A 231 -15.22 10.24 -24.51
C SER A 231 -15.92 11.55 -24.89
N ARG A 232 -16.80 11.51 -25.92
CA ARG A 232 -17.52 12.68 -26.46
C ARG A 232 -16.59 13.83 -26.85
N GLY A 233 -15.36 13.50 -27.29
CA GLY A 233 -14.36 14.47 -27.73
C GLY A 233 -13.57 15.13 -26.59
N LEU A 234 -13.75 14.71 -25.33
CA LEU A 234 -12.92 15.16 -24.22
C LEU A 234 -11.48 14.62 -24.35
N PRO A 235 -10.45 15.43 -24.04
CA PRO A 235 -9.08 14.94 -23.94
C PRO A 235 -8.97 13.81 -22.91
N ILE A 236 -8.31 12.72 -23.30
CA ILE A 236 -7.98 11.61 -22.39
C ILE A 236 -6.48 11.67 -22.10
N ILE A 237 -6.14 11.88 -20.84
CA ILE A 237 -4.77 11.81 -20.34
C ILE A 237 -4.55 10.43 -19.75
N PHE A 238 -3.71 9.63 -20.42
CA PHE A 238 -3.34 8.29 -19.97
C PHE A 238 -1.85 8.25 -19.63
N PRO A 239 -1.46 8.37 -18.34
CA PRO A 239 -0.11 8.12 -17.89
C PRO A 239 0.17 6.60 -17.98
N VAL A 240 0.72 6.19 -19.13
CA VAL A 240 0.96 4.78 -19.46
C VAL A 240 1.91 4.16 -18.45
N HIS A 241 1.49 3.05 -17.84
CA HIS A 241 2.35 2.26 -16.97
C HIS A 241 3.28 1.41 -17.82
N PRO A 242 4.54 1.12 -17.42
CA PRO A 242 5.45 0.24 -18.18
C PRO A 242 4.95 -1.18 -18.49
N ARG A 243 3.79 -1.56 -17.96
CA ARG A 243 3.14 -2.86 -18.18
C ARG A 243 2.13 -2.81 -19.34
N THR A 244 1.56 -1.64 -19.61
CA THR A 244 0.68 -1.39 -20.76
C THR A 244 1.52 -1.31 -22.02
#